data_AF-A0A6H2CW90-F1
#
_entry.id   AF-A0A6H2CW90-F1
#
_cell.length_a   1.000
_cell.length_b   1.000
_cell.length_c   1.000
_cell.angle_alpha   90.00
_cell.angle_beta   90.00
_cell.angle_gamma   90.00
#
_symmetry.space_group_name_H-M   'P 1'
#
loop_
_entity.id
_entity.type
_entity.pdbx_description
1 polymer ?
#
loop_
_entity_poly.entity_id
_entity_poly.type
_entity_poly.pdbx_seq_one_letter_code
_entity_poly.pdbx_strand_id
1 'polypeptide(L)'
;MHDIREVEQSILRMTAVIRQELARDVARSFGEEPDPEVRPMGWWVLACGEELDEDSEKQREEARERLLYEVRMAGLVLPENIWVWDDTAMAQLVISTVPTLKRAEKLARHLRSKGLTIRIRREKI
;
A
#
# COMPACT_ATOMS: atom_id res chain seq x y z
N MET A 1 -12.09 2.83 -32.66
CA MET A 1 -10.73 2.86 -32.07
C MET A 1 -10.94 3.31 -30.63
N HIS A 2 -11.14 2.36 -29.70
CA HIS A 2 -11.43 2.70 -28.31
C HIS A 2 -10.18 3.31 -27.68
N ASP A 3 -10.33 4.52 -27.15
CA ASP A 3 -9.23 5.34 -26.63
C ASP A 3 -8.74 4.74 -25.31
N ILE A 4 -7.56 4.11 -25.34
CA ILE A 4 -6.90 3.50 -24.18
C ILE A 4 -6.86 4.47 -22.98
N ARG A 5 -6.81 5.78 -23.23
CA ARG A 5 -6.78 6.82 -22.20
C ARG A 5 -8.09 6.89 -21.42
N GLU A 6 -9.24 6.62 -22.04
CA GLU A 6 -10.54 6.59 -21.33
C GLU A 6 -10.63 5.39 -20.39
N VAL A 7 -10.05 4.25 -20.79
CA VAL A 7 -9.97 3.04 -19.96
C VAL A 7 -9.04 3.28 -18.77
N GLU A 8 -7.86 3.87 -18.98
CA GLU A 8 -6.93 4.24 -17.90
C GLU A 8 -7.55 5.24 -16.92
N GLN A 9 -8.25 6.27 -17.42
CA GLN A 9 -8.98 7.24 -16.59
C GLN A 9 -10.16 6.60 -15.83
N SER A 10 -10.79 5.58 -16.41
CA SER A 10 -11.85 4.83 -15.74
C SER A 10 -11.28 3.93 -14.63
N ILE A 11 -10.15 3.27 -14.89
CA ILE A 11 -9.41 2.48 -13.90
C ILE A 11 -8.97 3.37 -12.74
N LEU A 12 -8.31 4.50 -13.00
CA LEU A 12 -7.88 5.46 -11.96
C LEU A 12 -9.05 5.96 -11.10
N ARG A 13 -10.21 6.24 -11.72
CA ARG A 13 -11.42 6.67 -11.00
C ARG A 13 -12.01 5.55 -10.16
N MET A 14 -12.09 4.33 -10.68
CA MET A 14 -12.57 3.16 -9.94
C MET A 14 -11.65 2.81 -8.77
N THR A 15 -10.32 2.84 -8.95
CA THR A 15 -9.38 2.60 -7.84
C THR A 15 -9.49 3.69 -6.77
N ALA A 16 -9.72 4.95 -7.16
CA ALA A 16 -9.90 6.05 -6.21
C ALA A 16 -11.16 5.89 -5.32
N VAL A 17 -12.26 5.36 -5.87
CA VAL A 17 -13.50 5.11 -5.12
C VAL A 17 -13.32 3.98 -4.11
N ILE A 18 -12.75 2.84 -4.54
CA ILE A 18 -12.46 1.71 -3.64
C ILE A 18 -11.47 2.15 -2.53
N ARG A 19 -10.48 2.98 -2.86
CA ARG A 19 -9.52 3.53 -1.89
C ARG A 19 -10.18 4.45 -0.85
N GLN A 20 -11.20 5.23 -1.23
CA GLN A 20 -11.96 6.05 -0.28
C GLN A 20 -12.76 5.18 0.70
N GLU A 21 -13.35 4.09 0.23
CA GLU A 21 -14.08 3.15 1.09
C GLU A 21 -13.13 2.46 2.08
N LEU A 22 -11.97 1.98 1.60
CA LEU A 22 -10.97 1.34 2.46
C LEU A 22 -10.39 2.29 3.52
N ALA A 23 -10.08 3.53 3.13
CA ALA A 23 -9.57 4.56 4.04
C ALA A 23 -10.62 4.96 5.09
N ARG A 24 -11.90 4.99 4.71
CA ARG A 24 -13.02 5.21 5.63
C ARG A 24 -13.17 4.07 6.63
N ASP A 25 -13.07 2.82 6.18
CA ASP A 25 -13.18 1.65 7.07
C ASP A 25 -12.02 1.59 8.06
N VAL A 26 -10.81 1.92 7.62
CA VAL A 26 -9.64 2.06 8.50
C VAL A 26 -9.87 3.21 9.50
N ALA A 27 -10.27 4.40 9.04
CA ALA A 27 -10.52 5.55 9.93
C ALA A 27 -11.60 5.25 10.99
N ARG A 28 -12.69 4.57 10.59
CA ARG A 28 -13.77 4.13 11.46
C ARG A 28 -13.29 3.12 12.50
N SER A 29 -12.43 2.19 12.12
CA SER A 29 -11.81 1.21 13.03
C SER A 29 -10.93 1.86 14.11
N PHE A 30 -10.49 3.09 13.89
CA PHE A 30 -9.72 3.90 14.85
C PHE A 30 -10.54 5.00 15.56
N GLY A 31 -11.86 5.10 15.31
CA GLY A 31 -12.76 6.03 16.01
C GLY A 31 -12.64 7.50 15.58
N GLU A 32 -12.15 7.78 14.37
CA GLU A 32 -11.97 9.16 13.87
C GLU A 32 -12.79 9.37 12.58
N GLU A 33 -13.53 10.48 12.47
CA GLU A 33 -14.22 10.85 11.23
C GLU A 33 -13.22 11.40 10.21
N PRO A 34 -13.16 10.85 8.98
CA PRO A 34 -12.29 11.40 7.94
C PRO A 34 -12.88 12.71 7.40
N ASP A 35 -12.06 13.76 7.37
CA ASP A 35 -12.42 15.05 6.77
C ASP A 35 -12.77 14.88 5.27
N PRO A 36 -14.00 15.22 4.84
CA PRO A 36 -14.46 14.98 3.48
C PRO A 36 -13.92 15.98 2.44
N GLU A 37 -13.35 17.12 2.86
CA GLU A 37 -12.91 18.19 1.94
C GLU A 37 -11.43 18.12 1.57
N VAL A 38 -10.62 17.47 2.40
CA VAL A 38 -9.24 17.19 2.05
C VAL A 38 -9.25 15.91 1.21
N ARG A 39 -8.76 15.95 -0.03
CA ARG A 39 -8.16 14.75 -0.67
C ARG A 39 -6.67 14.75 -0.33
N PRO A 40 -6.24 14.47 0.92
CA PRO A 40 -4.83 14.40 1.16
C PRO A 40 -4.36 13.14 0.47
N MET A 41 -3.45 13.27 -0.49
CA MET A 41 -2.59 12.15 -0.85
C MET A 41 -2.04 11.60 0.47
N GLY A 42 -2.48 10.39 0.82
CA GLY A 42 -2.24 9.84 2.13
C GLY A 42 -0.77 9.47 2.31
N TRP A 43 -0.44 8.96 3.48
CA TRP A 43 0.84 8.34 3.75
C TRP A 43 0.69 6.84 3.57
N TRP A 44 1.38 6.29 2.58
CA TRP A 44 1.51 4.85 2.39
C TRP A 44 2.42 4.27 3.46
N VAL A 45 1.94 3.20 4.08
CA VAL A 45 2.72 2.31 4.93
C VAL A 45 3.00 1.06 4.11
N LEU A 46 4.24 0.91 3.68
CA LEU A 46 4.69 -0.16 2.79
C LEU A 46 5.42 -1.23 3.61
N ALA A 47 5.06 -2.50 3.42
CA ALA A 47 5.96 -3.59 3.78
C ALA A 47 6.99 -3.76 2.67
N CYS A 48 8.25 -3.97 3.03
CA CYS A 48 9.36 -4.15 2.10
C CYS A 48 9.90 -5.56 2.24
N GLY A 49 10.03 -6.26 1.13
CA GLY A 49 10.75 -7.53 1.05
C GLY A 49 12.25 -7.34 0.95
N GLU A 50 12.92 -8.43 0.62
CA GLU A 50 14.37 -8.46 0.38
C GLU A 50 14.74 -7.76 -0.93
N GLU A 51 16.02 -7.40 -1.03
CA GLU A 51 16.63 -6.92 -2.27
C GLU A 51 16.60 -8.03 -3.34
N LEU A 52 16.33 -7.65 -4.58
CA LEU A 52 16.17 -8.56 -5.72
C LEU A 52 16.78 -7.96 -6.98
N ASP A 53 17.08 -8.83 -7.94
CA ASP A 53 17.38 -8.40 -9.30
C ASP A 53 16.10 -7.99 -10.03
N GLU A 54 15.95 -6.70 -10.35
CA GLU A 54 14.75 -6.14 -10.97
C GLU A 54 14.52 -6.62 -12.41
N ASP A 55 15.59 -7.03 -13.10
CA ASP A 55 15.53 -7.57 -14.46
C ASP A 55 15.12 -9.06 -14.47
N SER A 56 15.09 -9.71 -13.30
CA SER A 56 14.68 -11.09 -13.15
C SER A 56 13.20 -11.22 -12.78
N GLU A 57 12.34 -11.49 -13.76
CA GLU A 57 10.91 -11.74 -13.54
C GLU A 57 10.65 -12.83 -12.49
N LYS A 58 11.49 -13.88 -12.48
CA LYS A 58 11.41 -14.99 -11.53
C LYS A 58 11.67 -14.50 -10.09
N GLN A 59 12.73 -13.74 -9.86
CA GLN A 59 13.03 -13.21 -8.53
C GLN A 59 11.94 -12.24 -8.05
N ARG A 60 11.36 -11.46 -8.97
CA ARG A 60 10.26 -10.55 -8.65
C ARG A 60 9.00 -11.28 -8.19
N GLU A 61 8.67 -12.41 -8.81
CA GLU A 61 7.51 -13.21 -8.36
C GLU A 61 7.79 -13.90 -7.03
N GLU A 62 8.96 -14.53 -6.88
CA GLU A 62 9.34 -15.16 -5.61
C GLU A 62 9.37 -14.16 -4.45
N ALA A 63 9.89 -12.95 -4.67
CA ALA A 63 9.91 -11.89 -3.66
C ALA A 63 8.49 -11.43 -3.28
N ARG A 64 7.55 -11.40 -4.25
CA ARG A 64 6.15 -11.09 -3.98
C ARG A 64 5.50 -12.17 -3.11
N GLU A 65 5.69 -13.44 -3.46
CA GLU A 65 5.13 -14.56 -2.70
C GLU A 65 5.68 -14.60 -1.27
N ARG A 66 7.00 -14.41 -1.11
CA ARG A 66 7.65 -14.33 0.21
C ARG A 66 7.11 -13.18 1.04
N LEU A 67 7.05 -11.97 0.47
CA LEU A 67 6.54 -10.80 1.21
C LEU A 67 5.07 -10.98 1.61
N LEU A 68 4.24 -11.56 0.74
CA LEU A 68 2.85 -11.89 1.09
C LEU A 68 2.77 -12.89 2.23
N TYR A 69 3.63 -13.91 2.22
CA TYR A 69 3.70 -14.88 3.30
C TYR A 69 4.07 -14.21 4.64
N GLU A 70 5.10 -13.37 4.65
CA GLU A 70 5.53 -12.63 5.85
C GLU A 70 4.43 -11.72 6.40
N VAL A 71 3.76 -10.97 5.52
CA VAL A 71 2.64 -10.10 5.89
C VAL A 71 1.49 -10.90 6.50
N ARG A 72 1.18 -12.08 5.95
CA ARG A 72 0.18 -12.99 6.53
C ARG A 72 0.62 -13.56 7.87
N MET A 73 1.89 -13.94 8.02
CA MET A 73 2.45 -14.42 9.28
C MET A 73 2.46 -13.35 10.37
N ALA A 74 2.57 -12.08 9.99
CA ALA A 74 2.36 -10.93 10.89
C ALA A 74 0.87 -10.70 11.27
N GLY A 75 -0.04 -11.53 10.77
CA GLY A 75 -1.48 -11.49 11.05
C GLY A 75 -2.21 -10.40 10.27
N LEU A 76 -1.70 -9.99 9.12
CA LEU A 76 -2.39 -9.06 8.22
C LEU A 76 -3.06 -9.83 7.07
N VAL A 77 -4.34 -9.56 6.86
CA VAL A 77 -5.07 -10.01 5.67
C VAL A 77 -5.50 -8.75 4.93
N LEU A 78 -4.92 -8.55 3.76
CA LEU A 78 -5.24 -7.41 2.90
C LEU A 78 -6.39 -7.81 1.95
N PRO A 79 -7.38 -6.94 1.75
CA PRO A 79 -8.44 -7.17 0.79
C PRO A 79 -7.94 -7.11 -0.66
N GLU A 80 -6.90 -6.30 -0.91
CA GLU A 80 -6.24 -6.16 -2.19
C GLU A 80 -4.72 -6.00 -2.00
N ASN A 81 -3.93 -6.56 -2.92
CA ASN A 81 -2.47 -6.49 -2.88
C ASN A 81 -1.96 -5.44 -3.88
N ILE A 82 -1.63 -4.24 -3.39
CA ILE A 82 -1.08 -3.16 -4.23
C ILE A 82 0.44 -3.17 -4.16
N TRP A 83 1.09 -3.53 -5.26
CA TRP A 83 2.54 -3.61 -5.37
C TRP A 83 3.16 -2.29 -5.83
N VAL A 84 4.22 -1.88 -5.16
CA VAL A 84 5.05 -0.71 -5.52
C VAL A 84 6.41 -1.22 -5.99
N TRP A 85 6.81 -0.75 -7.16
CA TRP A 85 8.13 -0.94 -7.72
C TRP A 85 8.78 0.43 -7.85
N ASP A 86 9.97 0.58 -7.29
CA ASP A 86 10.79 1.77 -7.41
C ASP A 86 12.25 1.34 -7.61
N ASP A 87 13.13 2.33 -7.75
CA ASP A 87 14.57 2.14 -7.96
C ASP A 87 15.31 1.48 -6.77
N THR A 88 14.59 0.98 -5.76
CA THR A 88 15.20 0.32 -4.59
C THR A 88 15.29 -1.19 -4.75
N ALA A 89 15.00 -1.72 -5.94
CA ALA A 89 15.21 -3.13 -6.30
C ALA A 89 14.67 -4.10 -5.24
N MET A 90 13.46 -3.83 -4.75
CA MET A 90 12.80 -4.62 -3.71
C MET A 90 11.29 -4.65 -3.94
N ALA A 91 10.67 -5.77 -3.62
CA ALA A 91 9.21 -5.88 -3.63
C ALA A 91 8.63 -5.05 -2.48
N GLN A 92 7.68 -4.16 -2.79
CA GLN A 92 6.99 -3.35 -1.77
C GLN A 92 5.48 -3.53 -1.88
N LEU A 93 4.82 -3.73 -0.74
CA LEU A 93 3.38 -3.94 -0.65
C LEU A 93 2.73 -2.85 0.19
N VAL A 94 1.70 -2.19 -0.34
CA VAL A 94 0.92 -1.21 0.42
C VAL A 94 0.09 -1.95 1.46
N ILE A 95 0.38 -1.70 2.75
CA ILE A 95 -0.40 -2.24 3.87
C ILE A 95 -1.59 -1.35 4.19
N SER A 96 -1.39 -0.03 4.16
CA SER A 96 -2.45 0.94 4.44
C SER A 96 -2.07 2.32 3.94
N THR A 97 -3.08 3.14 3.67
CA THR A 97 -2.96 4.56 3.42
C THR A 97 -3.63 5.32 4.56
N VAL A 98 -2.90 6.20 5.23
CA VAL A 98 -3.41 6.95 6.39
C VAL A 98 -3.27 8.46 6.18
N PRO A 99 -4.17 9.28 6.74
CA PRO A 99 -4.23 10.70 6.39
C PRO A 99 -3.06 11.54 6.93
N THR A 100 -2.35 11.05 7.95
CA THR A 100 -1.28 11.82 8.63
C THR A 100 -0.03 10.98 8.82
N LEU A 101 1.13 11.65 8.77
CA LEU A 101 2.42 11.02 9.03
C LEU A 101 2.47 10.39 10.43
N LYS A 102 1.93 11.07 11.44
CA LYS A 102 1.87 10.56 12.81
C LYS A 102 1.14 9.23 12.91
N ARG A 103 0.04 9.06 12.17
CA ARG A 103 -0.67 7.76 12.09
C ARG A 103 0.17 6.72 11.35
N ALA A 104 0.83 7.10 10.25
CA ALA A 104 1.71 6.19 9.51
C ALA A 104 2.85 5.67 10.39
N GLU A 105 3.47 6.54 11.20
CA GLU A 105 4.51 6.17 12.14
C GLU A 105 4.02 5.27 13.28
N LYS A 106 2.80 5.52 13.81
CA LYS A 106 2.19 4.65 14.82
C LYS A 106 1.95 3.25 14.24
N LEU A 107 1.37 3.16 13.05
CA LEU A 107 1.14 1.88 12.38
C LEU A 107 2.46 1.18 12.03
N ALA A 108 3.44 1.91 11.49
CA ALA A 108 4.75 1.36 11.15
C ALA A 108 5.47 0.78 12.38
N ARG A 109 5.43 1.46 13.54
CA ARG A 109 6.00 0.92 14.79
C ARG A 109 5.32 -0.39 15.20
N HIS A 110 3.99 -0.45 15.14
CA HIS A 110 3.24 -1.67 15.44
C HIS A 110 3.63 -2.81 14.51
N LEU A 111 3.71 -2.56 13.21
CA LEU A 111 4.04 -3.59 12.22
C LEU A 111 5.51 -4.04 12.30
N ARG A 112 6.44 -3.13 12.58
CA ARG A 112 7.84 -3.47 12.87
C ARG A 112 7.96 -4.37 14.10
N SER A 113 7.15 -4.16 15.13
CA SER A 113 7.13 -5.05 16.31
C SER A 113 6.66 -6.48 15.97
N LYS A 114 5.99 -6.67 14.83
CA LYS A 114 5.56 -7.97 14.29
C LYS A 114 6.58 -8.58 13.31
N GLY A 115 7.76 -7.97 13.18
CA GLY A 115 8.84 -8.48 12.33
C GLY A 115 8.83 -7.98 10.89
N LEU A 116 7.94 -7.04 10.52
CA LEU A 116 7.91 -6.50 9.16
C LEU A 116 8.88 -5.32 8.98
N THR A 117 9.58 -5.31 7.85
CA THR A 117 10.31 -4.13 7.39
C THR A 117 9.34 -3.13 6.80
N ILE A 118 9.22 -1.94 7.40
CA ILE A 118 8.23 -0.93 7.00
C ILE A 118 8.87 0.37 6.51
N ARG A 119 8.40 0.85 5.36
CA ARG A 119 8.72 2.16 4.79
C ARG A 119 7.47 3.04 4.75
N ILE A 120 7.63 4.31 5.09
CA ILE A 120 6.56 5.31 4.99
C ILE A 120 6.87 6.22 3.81
N ARG A 121 5.90 6.43 2.93
CA ARG A 121 6.02 7.37 1.81
C ARG A 121 4.75 8.17 1.64
N ARG A 122 4.89 9.37 1.08
CA ARG A 122 3.73 10.10 0.60
C ARG A 122 3.20 9.39 -0.64
N GLU A 123 1.89 9.18 -0.69
CA GLU A 123 1.22 8.66 -1.87
C GLU A 123 1.57 9.53 -3.08
N LYS A 124 2.02 8.86 -4.15
CA LYS A 124 2.24 9.48 -5.45
C LYS A 124 1.26 8.83 -6.42
N ILE A 125 0.55 9.67 -7.18
CA ILE A 125 -0.29 9.24 -8.31
C ILE A 125 0.61 9.13 -9.53
#